data_AF-A0A926M1E3-F1
#
_entry.id   AF-A0A926M1E3-F1
#
_cell.length_a   1.000
_cell.length_b   1.000
_cell.length_c   1.000
_cell.angle_alpha   90.00
_cell.angle_beta   90.00
_cell.angle_gamma   90.00
#
_symmetry.space_group_name_H-M   'P 1'
#
loop_
_entity.id
_entity.type
_entity.pdbx_description
1 polymer ?
#
loop_
_entity_poly.entity_id
_entity_poly.type
_entity_poly.pdbx_seq_one_letter_code
_entity_poly.pdbx_strand_id
1 'polypeptide(L)'
;MFENLTNKFEEVFSSLKKAPSLDENQVDEGLRGIRQALLEADVSLEVAKDFIEKVKPKALGQEIIRSTSPGDMVVKIVYDELVNLLGEKNNDVNLNAVPPVPMMLVGLQGSGKTTTTAKLARYLENIKKKKVMMVSLDIYRPAAQEQLKSLGEQNNILTLPIIEGQQPGDICQRAMSAANLNGADI
;
A
#
# COMPACT_ATOMS: atom_id res chain seq x y z
N MET A 1 -13.99 -2.59 -3.90
CA MET A 1 -13.68 -1.50 -2.95
C MET A 1 -13.28 -0.24 -3.72
N PHE A 2 -12.12 -0.21 -4.38
CA PHE A 2 -11.67 0.97 -5.13
C PHE A 2 -12.63 1.40 -6.25
N GLU A 3 -13.24 0.48 -7.00
CA GLU A 3 -14.23 0.84 -8.03
C GLU A 3 -15.44 1.58 -7.46
N ASN A 4 -15.98 1.14 -6.31
CA ASN A 4 -17.10 1.82 -5.66
C ASN A 4 -16.71 3.21 -5.14
N LEU A 5 -15.49 3.35 -4.61
CA LEU A 5 -14.96 4.63 -4.18
C LEU A 5 -14.81 5.59 -5.38
N THR A 6 -14.22 5.11 -6.48
CA THR A 6 -14.07 5.87 -7.72
C THR A 6 -15.42 6.34 -8.24
N ASN A 7 -16.41 5.45 -8.35
CA ASN A 7 -17.74 5.79 -8.86
C ASN A 7 -18.42 6.88 -8.00
N LYS A 8 -18.36 6.77 -6.67
CA LYS A 8 -18.93 7.79 -5.77
C LYS A 8 -18.22 9.13 -5.88
N PHE A 9 -16.90 9.13 -6.03
CA PHE A 9 -16.12 10.34 -6.23
C PHE A 9 -16.47 10.99 -7.57
N GLU A 10 -16.59 10.21 -8.64
CA GLU A 10 -17.02 10.69 -9.95
C GLU A 10 -18.42 11.32 -9.90
N GLU A 11 -19.37 10.70 -9.20
CA GLU A 11 -20.72 11.26 -9.00
C GLU A 11 -20.66 12.63 -8.31
N VAL A 12 -19.97 12.72 -7.17
CA VAL A 12 -19.81 13.98 -6.42
C VAL A 12 -19.12 15.05 -7.28
N PHE A 13 -18.03 14.70 -7.94
CA PHE A 13 -17.28 15.63 -8.80
C PHE A 13 -18.11 16.07 -10.01
N SER A 14 -18.91 15.18 -10.60
CA SER A 14 -19.78 15.54 -11.72
C SER A 14 -20.83 16.57 -11.32
N SER A 15 -21.34 16.49 -10.09
CA SER A 15 -22.29 17.46 -9.53
C SER A 15 -21.62 18.83 -9.36
N LEU A 16 -20.45 18.85 -8.72
CA LEU A 16 -19.68 20.08 -8.47
C LEU A 16 -19.22 20.78 -9.76
N LYS A 17 -18.85 20.02 -10.80
CA LYS A 17 -18.44 20.57 -12.11
C LYS A 17 -19.59 21.16 -12.91
N LYS A 18 -20.82 20.67 -12.74
CA LYS A 18 -22.01 21.18 -13.45
C LYS A 18 -22.51 22.51 -12.88
N ALA A 19 -22.12 22.85 -11.65
CA ALA A 19 -22.53 24.09 -11.01
C ALA A 19 -21.80 25.30 -11.63
N PRO A 20 -22.51 26.34 -12.10
CA PRO A 20 -21.91 27.53 -12.70
C PRO A 20 -21.15 28.40 -11.67
N SER A 21 -21.51 28.27 -10.40
CA SER A 21 -20.82 28.83 -9.23
C SER A 21 -20.98 27.85 -8.08
N LEU A 22 -20.05 27.86 -7.12
CA LEU A 22 -20.16 27.07 -5.90
C LEU A 22 -20.39 28.01 -4.71
N ASP A 23 -21.51 27.82 -4.02
CA ASP A 23 -21.73 28.41 -2.71
C ASP A 23 -21.23 27.48 -1.59
N GLU A 24 -21.21 27.98 -0.36
CA GLU A 24 -20.74 27.21 0.81
C GLU A 24 -21.58 25.93 1.04
N ASN A 25 -22.88 25.98 0.74
CA ASN A 25 -23.77 24.83 0.92
C ASN A 25 -23.47 23.70 -0.08
N GLN A 26 -23.21 24.04 -1.34
CA GLN A 26 -22.86 23.09 -2.39
C GLN A 26 -21.51 22.43 -2.11
N VAL A 27 -20.54 23.20 -1.61
CA VAL A 27 -19.24 22.65 -1.15
C VAL A 27 -19.46 21.69 0.01
N ASP A 28 -20.24 22.07 1.01
CA ASP A 28 -20.53 21.23 2.17
C ASP A 28 -21.26 19.93 1.81
N GLU A 29 -22.20 19.97 0.86
CA GLU A 29 -22.88 18.78 0.35
C GLU A 29 -21.90 17.84 -0.36
N GLY A 30 -21.02 18.38 -1.21
CA GLY A 30 -19.98 17.61 -1.88
C GLY A 30 -19.01 16.95 -0.88
N LEU A 31 -18.54 17.70 0.11
CA LEU A 31 -17.66 17.19 1.16
C LEU A 31 -18.32 16.12 2.02
N ARG A 32 -19.63 16.26 2.30
CA ARG A 32 -20.41 15.22 2.98
C ARG A 32 -20.48 13.94 2.15
N GLY A 33 -20.66 14.04 0.83
CA GLY A 33 -20.63 12.90 -0.09
C GLY A 33 -19.28 12.19 -0.10
N ILE A 34 -18.19 12.95 -0.16
CA ILE A 34 -16.81 12.41 -0.07
C ILE A 34 -16.59 11.69 1.26
N ARG A 35 -17.02 12.29 2.38
CA ARG A 35 -16.90 11.66 3.70
C ARG A 35 -17.62 10.32 3.75
N GLN A 36 -18.85 10.26 3.23
CA GLN A 36 -19.62 9.02 3.19
C GLN A 36 -18.92 7.95 2.34
N ALA A 37 -18.40 8.35 1.16
CA ALA A 37 -17.66 7.45 0.28
C ALA A 37 -16.40 6.89 0.95
N LEU A 38 -15.66 7.71 1.71
CA LEU A 38 -14.50 7.25 2.49
C LEU A 38 -14.90 6.24 3.56
N LEU A 39 -15.96 6.50 4.34
CA LEU A 39 -16.43 5.58 5.38
C LEU A 39 -16.90 4.24 4.82
N GLU A 40 -17.58 4.26 3.67
CA GLU A 40 -17.99 3.02 2.97
C GLU A 40 -16.81 2.25 2.38
N ALA A 41 -15.67 2.89 2.21
CA ALA A 41 -14.40 2.28 1.83
C ALA A 41 -13.53 1.97 3.05
N ASP A 42 -14.13 1.60 4.18
CA ASP A 42 -13.44 1.17 5.41
C ASP A 42 -12.38 2.16 5.94
N VAL A 43 -12.47 3.45 5.59
CA VAL A 43 -11.63 4.50 6.17
C VAL A 43 -12.17 4.84 7.55
N SER A 44 -11.29 4.99 8.55
CA SER A 44 -11.71 5.32 9.91
C SER A 44 -12.41 6.69 9.96
N LEU A 45 -13.35 6.83 10.90
CA LEU A 45 -14.08 8.08 11.09
C LEU A 45 -13.16 9.26 11.42
N GLU A 46 -12.10 9.01 12.20
CA GLU A 46 -11.10 10.01 12.55
C GLU A 46 -10.37 10.52 11.30
N VAL A 47 -9.85 9.62 10.47
CA VAL A 47 -9.15 10.00 9.22
C VAL A 47 -10.09 10.72 8.26
N ALA A 48 -11.33 10.25 8.11
CA ALA A 48 -12.32 10.89 7.25
C ALA A 48 -12.71 12.29 7.75
N LYS A 49 -12.81 12.51 9.07
CA LYS A 49 -13.07 13.83 9.64
C LYS A 49 -11.90 14.79 9.42
N ASP A 50 -10.69 14.36 9.77
CA ASP A 50 -9.47 15.14 9.63
C ASP A 50 -9.24 15.55 8.16
N PHE A 51 -9.54 14.65 7.23
CA PHE A 51 -9.47 14.93 5.79
C PHE A 51 -10.41 16.08 5.40
N ILE A 52 -11.68 16.03 5.80
CA ILE A 52 -12.68 17.05 5.45
C ILE A 52 -12.35 18.40 6.11
N GLU A 53 -11.87 18.39 7.36
CA GLU A 53 -11.45 19.61 8.07
C GLU A 53 -10.29 20.34 7.38
N LYS A 54 -9.39 19.60 6.70
CA LYS A 54 -8.30 20.18 5.91
C LYS A 54 -8.75 20.68 4.54
N VAL A 55 -9.72 20.01 3.91
CA VAL A 55 -10.22 20.38 2.57
C VAL A 55 -11.15 21.59 2.62
N LYS A 56 -12.09 21.64 3.58
CA LYS A 56 -13.12 22.68 3.67
C LYS A 56 -12.58 24.12 3.61
N PRO A 57 -11.59 24.55 4.42
CA PRO A 57 -11.08 25.92 4.37
C PRO A 57 -10.37 26.24 3.05
N LYS A 58 -9.72 25.24 2.41
CA LYS A 58 -9.07 25.42 1.10
C LYS A 58 -10.10 25.60 0.00
N ALA A 59 -11.21 24.86 0.05
CA ALA A 59 -12.30 24.95 -0.91
C ALA A 59 -13.07 26.27 -0.84
N LEU A 60 -13.19 26.87 0.36
CA LEU A 60 -13.85 28.17 0.56
C LEU A 60 -12.90 29.37 0.39
N GLY A 61 -11.60 29.18 0.66
CA GLY A 61 -10.61 30.26 0.76
C GLY A 61 -9.73 30.51 -0.47
N GLN A 62 -9.77 29.67 -1.51
CA GLN A 62 -9.02 29.93 -2.74
C GLN A 62 -9.76 30.93 -3.64
N GLU A 63 -9.10 32.05 -3.95
CA GLU A 63 -9.54 32.94 -5.03
C GLU A 63 -9.63 32.14 -6.33
N ILE A 64 -10.80 32.20 -6.97
CA ILE A 64 -11.05 31.53 -8.24
C ILE A 64 -10.03 32.06 -9.25
N ILE A 65 -9.05 31.22 -9.63
CA ILE A 65 -8.14 31.56 -10.72
C ILE A 65 -9.01 31.72 -11.97
N ARG A 66 -8.98 32.90 -12.60
CA ARG A 66 -9.89 33.33 -13.68
C ARG A 66 -9.99 32.39 -14.89
N SER A 67 -9.16 31.36 -14.99
CA SER A 67 -9.09 30.40 -16.09
C SER A 67 -9.61 28.99 -15.76
N THR A 68 -10.12 28.72 -14.55
CA THR A 68 -10.51 27.38 -14.12
C THR A 68 -11.91 27.39 -13.47
N SER A 69 -12.73 26.38 -13.80
CA SER A 69 -14.06 26.28 -13.19
C SER A 69 -13.96 26.07 -11.67
N PRO A 70 -14.87 26.62 -10.86
CA PRO A 70 -14.90 26.39 -9.42
C PRO A 70 -14.92 24.90 -9.05
N GLY A 71 -15.70 24.10 -9.79
CA GLY A 71 -15.77 22.65 -9.60
C GLY A 71 -14.43 21.95 -9.81
N ASP A 72 -13.68 22.30 -10.86
CA ASP A 72 -12.36 21.70 -11.11
C ASP A 72 -11.34 22.07 -10.03
N MET A 73 -11.45 23.26 -9.43
CA MET A 73 -10.59 23.64 -8.29
C MET A 73 -10.89 22.80 -7.05
N VAL A 74 -12.16 22.57 -6.72
CA VAL A 74 -12.52 21.69 -5.59
C VAL A 74 -12.00 20.28 -5.80
N VAL A 75 -12.14 19.73 -7.03
CA VAL A 75 -11.57 18.42 -7.38
C VAL A 75 -10.07 18.38 -7.15
N LYS A 76 -9.34 19.42 -7.59
CA LYS A 76 -7.91 19.53 -7.38
C LYS A 76 -7.54 19.57 -5.89
N ILE A 77 -8.24 20.37 -5.09
CA ILE A 77 -7.98 20.47 -3.64
C ILE A 77 -8.17 19.11 -2.96
N VAL A 78 -9.24 18.38 -3.30
CA VAL A 78 -9.50 17.04 -2.78
C VAL A 78 -8.39 16.07 -3.20
N TYR A 79 -7.98 16.11 -4.47
CA TYR A 79 -6.89 15.28 -4.99
C TYR A 79 -5.56 15.56 -4.28
N ASP A 80 -5.18 16.83 -4.14
CA ASP A 80 -3.94 17.24 -3.49
C ASP A 80 -3.93 16.79 -2.02
N GLU A 81 -5.06 16.89 -1.32
CA GLU A 81 -5.16 16.40 0.07
C GLU A 81 -5.11 14.86 0.13
N LEU A 82 -5.66 14.14 -0.85
CA LEU A 82 -5.52 12.68 -0.92
C LEU A 82 -4.06 12.26 -1.12
N VAL A 83 -3.32 12.97 -1.98
CA VAL A 83 -1.88 12.74 -2.19
C VAL A 83 -1.11 12.99 -0.91
N ASN A 84 -1.39 14.09 -0.22
CA ASN A 84 -0.78 14.41 1.07
C ASN A 84 -1.06 13.31 2.11
N LEU A 85 -2.31 12.83 2.19
CA LEU A 85 -2.73 11.78 3.12
C LEU A 85 -2.06 10.42 2.83
N LEU A 86 -2.00 10.01 1.56
CA LEU A 86 -1.45 8.72 1.15
C LEU A 86 0.08 8.70 1.08
N GLY A 87 0.70 9.88 1.07
CA GLY A 87 2.15 10.09 1.03
C GLY A 87 2.60 10.70 -0.28
N GLU A 88 3.24 11.87 -0.19
CA GLU A 88 3.69 12.65 -1.36
C GLU A 88 4.85 12.00 -2.13
N LYS A 89 5.62 11.11 -1.48
CA LYS A 89 6.84 10.52 -2.03
C LYS A 89 6.76 9.00 -2.06
N ASN A 90 7.04 8.46 -3.24
CA ASN A 90 7.24 7.02 -3.40
C ASN A 90 8.67 6.66 -2.95
N ASN A 91 8.81 6.12 -1.75
CA ASN A 91 10.08 5.61 -1.25
C ASN A 91 10.25 4.16 -1.66
N ASP A 92 11.35 3.87 -2.34
CA ASP A 92 11.71 2.52 -2.73
C ASP A 92 12.22 1.69 -1.53
N VAL A 93 12.32 0.38 -1.72
CA VAL A 93 12.87 -0.52 -0.70
C VAL A 93 14.36 -0.20 -0.50
N ASN A 94 14.72 0.20 0.73
CA ASN A 94 16.11 0.51 1.07
C ASN A 94 16.93 -0.78 1.24
N LEU A 95 17.82 -1.03 0.28
CA LEU A 95 18.75 -2.17 0.28
C LEU A 95 20.22 -1.72 0.40
N ASN A 96 20.46 -0.49 0.88
CA ASN A 96 21.82 0.05 1.04
C ASN A 96 22.48 -0.50 2.31
N ALA A 97 22.80 -1.79 2.29
CA ALA A 97 23.54 -2.50 3.32
C ALA A 97 24.41 -3.58 2.69
N VAL A 98 25.36 -4.13 3.46
CA VAL A 98 26.21 -5.23 2.99
C VAL A 98 25.34 -6.48 2.79
N PRO A 99 25.30 -7.08 1.59
CA PRO A 99 24.54 -8.30 1.35
C PRO A 99 25.08 -9.51 2.16
N PRO A 100 24.23 -10.49 2.49
CA PRO A 100 22.78 -10.53 2.25
C PRO A 100 22.02 -9.60 3.21
N VAL A 101 21.04 -8.85 2.69
CA VAL A 101 20.22 -7.91 3.47
C VAL A 101 18.98 -8.62 4.01
N PRO A 102 18.89 -8.91 5.33
CA PRO A 102 17.74 -9.62 5.88
C PRO A 102 16.48 -8.77 5.83
N MET A 103 15.39 -9.35 5.30
CA MET A 103 14.07 -8.72 5.25
C MET A 103 13.02 -9.60 5.92
N MET A 104 12.46 -9.13 7.04
CA MET A 104 11.43 -9.85 7.79
C MET A 104 10.04 -9.28 7.50
N LEU A 105 9.14 -10.13 6.98
CA LEU A 105 7.73 -9.76 6.82
C LEU A 105 6.97 -10.06 8.12
N VAL A 106 6.49 -8.99 8.76
CA VAL A 106 5.64 -9.05 9.96
C VAL A 106 4.22 -8.60 9.63
N GLY A 107 3.25 -9.07 10.41
CA GLY A 107 1.84 -8.74 10.19
C GLY A 107 0.90 -9.74 10.84
N LEU A 108 -0.38 -9.38 10.90
CA LEU A 108 -1.43 -10.18 11.52
C LEU A 108 -1.65 -11.53 10.82
N GLN A 109 -2.28 -12.48 11.49
CA GLN A 109 -2.68 -13.74 10.87
C GLN A 109 -3.64 -13.46 9.70
N GLY A 110 -3.44 -14.14 8.58
CA GLY A 110 -4.28 -13.95 7.39
C GLY A 110 -3.97 -12.69 6.56
N SER A 111 -3.02 -11.84 6.96
CA SER A 111 -2.66 -10.61 6.21
C SER A 111 -1.90 -10.86 4.89
N GLY A 112 -1.81 -12.12 4.43
CA GLY A 112 -1.16 -12.48 3.18
C GLY A 112 0.37 -12.57 3.22
N LYS A 113 1.04 -12.56 4.39
CA LYS A 113 2.51 -12.56 4.53
C LYS A 113 3.23 -13.51 3.58
N THR A 114 2.87 -14.80 3.59
CA THR A 114 3.53 -15.84 2.75
C THR A 114 3.42 -15.52 1.26
N THR A 115 2.24 -15.09 0.80
CA THR A 115 2.00 -14.72 -0.60
C THR A 115 2.72 -13.41 -0.95
N THR A 116 2.74 -12.45 -0.03
CA THR A 116 3.45 -11.17 -0.20
C THR A 116 4.95 -11.39 -0.28
N THR A 117 5.52 -12.32 0.51
CA THR A 117 6.95 -12.71 0.41
C THR A 117 7.29 -13.14 -1.02
N ALA A 118 6.50 -14.04 -1.60
CA ALA A 118 6.74 -14.53 -2.96
C ALA A 118 6.59 -13.43 -4.03
N LYS A 119 5.55 -12.59 -3.91
CA LYS A 119 5.35 -11.44 -4.82
C LYS A 119 6.50 -10.43 -4.72
N LEU A 120 6.95 -10.13 -3.52
CA LEU A 120 8.03 -9.19 -3.27
C LEU A 120 9.37 -9.74 -3.78
N ALA A 121 9.68 -11.01 -3.51
CA ALA A 121 10.86 -11.66 -4.04
C ALA A 121 10.88 -11.64 -5.58
N ARG A 122 9.75 -11.96 -6.22
CA ARG A 122 9.60 -11.89 -7.68
C ARG A 122 9.80 -10.47 -8.23
N TYR A 123 9.28 -9.45 -7.53
CA TYR A 123 9.50 -8.04 -7.89
C TYR A 123 10.98 -7.66 -7.77
N LEU A 124 11.65 -8.05 -6.69
CA LEU A 124 13.06 -7.76 -6.45
C LEU A 124 13.98 -8.44 -7.48
N GLU A 125 13.71 -9.69 -7.86
CA GLU A 125 14.45 -10.38 -8.92
C GLU A 125 14.22 -9.75 -10.30
N ASN A 126 12.96 -9.47 -10.66
CA ASN A 126 12.65 -9.03 -12.02
C ASN A 126 12.95 -7.56 -12.27
N ILE A 127 12.62 -6.70 -11.31
CA ILE A 127 12.71 -5.24 -11.43
C ILE A 127 14.03 -4.72 -10.87
N LYS A 128 14.43 -5.16 -9.67
CA LYS A 128 15.67 -4.70 -9.01
C LYS A 128 16.89 -5.53 -9.36
N LYS A 129 16.73 -6.64 -10.09
CA LYS A 129 17.81 -7.56 -10.50
C LYS A 129 18.63 -8.07 -9.32
N LYS A 130 17.97 -8.31 -8.19
CA LYS A 130 18.58 -8.85 -6.97
C LYS A 130 18.34 -10.34 -6.88
N LYS A 131 19.33 -11.12 -6.45
CA LYS A 131 19.16 -12.54 -6.16
C LYS A 131 18.53 -12.71 -4.77
N VAL A 132 17.33 -13.29 -4.70
CA VAL A 132 16.58 -13.38 -3.45
C VAL A 132 16.51 -14.82 -2.96
N MET A 133 16.63 -15.03 -1.64
CA MET A 133 16.32 -16.29 -1.00
C MET A 133 15.14 -16.14 -0.04
N MET A 134 14.09 -16.93 -0.23
CA MET A 134 12.95 -16.96 0.68
C MET A 134 13.14 -17.99 1.79
N VAL A 135 12.68 -17.62 2.98
CA VAL A 135 12.81 -18.43 4.20
C VAL A 135 11.48 -18.43 4.93
N SER A 136 10.98 -19.62 5.28
CA SER A 136 9.77 -19.73 6.10
C SER A 136 10.12 -19.88 7.57
N LEU A 137 9.68 -18.91 8.36
CA LEU A 137 9.79 -18.91 9.83
C LEU A 137 8.46 -19.31 10.51
N ASP A 138 7.41 -19.59 9.74
CA ASP A 138 6.08 -19.99 10.25
C ASP A 138 6.08 -21.50 10.52
N ILE A 139 6.56 -21.89 11.71
CA ILE A 139 6.63 -23.29 12.17
C ILE A 139 5.34 -23.77 12.85
N TYR A 140 4.40 -22.86 13.13
CA TYR A 140 3.18 -23.18 13.88
C TYR A 140 1.99 -23.45 12.97
N ARG A 141 1.91 -22.76 11.81
CA ARG A 141 0.82 -22.97 10.86
C ARG A 141 1.09 -24.22 10.01
N PRO A 142 0.12 -25.15 9.90
CA PRO A 142 0.25 -26.31 9.03
C PRO A 142 0.58 -25.92 7.59
N ALA A 143 1.49 -26.66 6.96
CA ALA A 143 1.90 -26.51 5.57
C ALA A 143 2.47 -25.13 5.19
N ALA A 144 2.79 -24.24 6.15
CA ALA A 144 3.24 -22.89 5.83
C ALA A 144 4.64 -22.86 5.21
N GLN A 145 5.52 -23.78 5.63
CA GLN A 145 6.85 -23.93 5.05
C GLN A 145 6.77 -24.52 3.64
N GLU A 146 5.94 -25.55 3.46
CA GLU A 146 5.65 -26.19 2.17
C GLU A 146 5.00 -25.21 1.20
N GLN A 147 4.06 -24.38 1.67
CA GLN A 147 3.43 -23.35 0.86
C GLN A 147 4.45 -22.35 0.31
N LEU A 148 5.37 -21.84 1.16
CA LEU A 148 6.40 -20.91 0.70
C LEU A 148 7.37 -21.59 -0.27
N LYS A 149 7.73 -22.86 -0.01
CA LYS A 149 8.55 -23.66 -0.91
C LYS A 149 7.90 -23.81 -2.29
N SER A 150 6.63 -24.22 -2.35
CA SER A 150 5.90 -24.36 -3.62
C SER A 150 5.78 -23.03 -4.37
N LEU A 151 5.57 -21.91 -3.67
CA LEU A 151 5.58 -20.59 -4.29
C LEU A 151 6.95 -20.23 -4.87
N GLY A 152 8.03 -20.60 -4.18
CA GLY A 152 9.39 -20.41 -4.68
C GLY A 152 9.67 -21.23 -5.94
N GLU A 153 9.33 -22.51 -5.92
CA GLU A 153 9.48 -23.42 -7.07
C GLU A 153 8.69 -22.92 -8.29
N GLN A 154 7.43 -22.53 -8.11
CA GLN A 154 6.59 -21.99 -9.19
C GLN A 154 7.15 -20.71 -9.83
N ASN A 155 7.89 -19.91 -9.06
CA ASN A 155 8.44 -18.64 -9.51
C ASN A 155 9.95 -18.69 -9.80
N ASN A 156 10.58 -19.87 -9.70
CA ASN A 156 12.03 -20.08 -9.79
C ASN A 156 12.85 -19.23 -8.81
N ILE A 157 12.35 -19.05 -7.59
CA ILE A 157 13.00 -18.28 -6.52
C ILE A 157 13.65 -19.26 -5.55
N LEU A 158 14.89 -18.97 -5.13
CA LEU A 158 15.61 -19.81 -4.18
C LEU A 158 14.86 -19.87 -2.83
N THR A 159 14.69 -21.06 -2.27
CA THR A 159 14.09 -21.25 -0.95
C THR A 159 15.01 -22.05 -0.05
N LEU A 160 15.01 -21.72 1.24
CA LEU A 160 15.77 -22.48 2.23
C LEU A 160 15.12 -23.87 2.42
N PRO A 161 15.87 -24.99 2.32
CA PRO A 161 15.33 -26.32 2.54
C PRO A 161 14.70 -26.48 3.93
N ILE A 162 13.55 -27.16 3.98
CA ILE A 162 12.80 -27.42 5.20
C ILE A 162 13.50 -28.53 6.00
N ILE A 163 13.67 -28.29 7.30
CA ILE A 163 14.16 -29.29 8.26
C ILE A 163 13.15 -29.30 9.40
N GLU A 164 12.50 -30.45 9.61
CA GLU A 164 11.47 -30.60 10.64
C GLU A 164 12.03 -30.34 12.05
N GLY A 165 11.23 -29.70 12.90
CA GLY A 165 11.57 -29.46 14.30
C GLY A 165 12.52 -28.29 14.58
N GLN A 166 13.06 -27.62 13.57
CA GLN A 166 13.91 -26.44 13.78
C GLN A 166 13.13 -25.26 14.38
N GLN A 167 13.76 -24.54 15.31
CA GLN A 167 13.19 -23.31 15.86
C GLN A 167 13.48 -22.13 14.93
N PRO A 168 12.65 -21.06 14.93
CA PRO A 168 12.83 -19.92 14.03
C PRO A 168 14.22 -19.27 14.11
N GLY A 169 14.82 -19.23 15.31
CA GLY A 169 16.18 -18.71 15.50
C GLY A 169 17.25 -19.51 14.74
N ASP A 170 17.15 -20.85 14.79
CA ASP A 170 18.07 -21.76 14.08
C ASP A 170 17.89 -21.62 12.56
N ILE A 171 16.63 -21.47 12.11
CA ILE A 171 16.30 -21.25 10.70
C ILE A 171 16.93 -19.94 10.20
N CYS A 172 16.86 -18.85 10.98
CA CYS A 172 17.48 -17.57 10.63
C CYS A 172 19.01 -17.65 10.50
N GLN A 173 19.69 -18.31 11.45
CA GLN A 173 21.16 -18.47 11.38
C GLN A 173 21.57 -19.30 10.15
N ARG A 174 20.84 -20.38 9.88
CA ARG A 174 21.05 -21.22 8.70
C ARG A 174 20.75 -20.46 7.41
N ALA A 175 19.72 -19.62 7.40
CA ALA A 175 19.39 -18.77 6.27
C ALA A 175 20.54 -17.82 5.93
N MET A 176 21.10 -17.10 6.90
CA MET A 176 22.23 -16.20 6.63
C MET A 176 23.44 -16.94 6.05
N SER A 177 23.73 -18.13 6.58
CA SER A 177 24.83 -18.97 6.06
C SER A 177 24.56 -19.45 4.64
N ALA A 178 23.35 -19.94 4.36
CA ALA A 178 22.95 -20.42 3.04
C ALA A 178 22.86 -19.28 2.01
N ALA A 179 22.37 -18.10 2.41
CA ALA A 179 22.31 -16.91 1.55
C ALA A 179 23.71 -16.50 1.08
N ASN A 180 24.67 -16.44 2.00
CA ASN A 180 26.08 -16.16 1.67
C ASN A 180 26.66 -17.18 0.69
N LEU A 181 26.49 -18.48 0.96
CA LEU A 181 26.99 -19.55 0.09
C LEU A 181 26.37 -19.53 -1.31
N ASN A 182 25.10 -19.14 -1.40
CA ASN A 182 24.40 -19.03 -2.68
C ASN A 182 24.61 -17.66 -3.34
N GLY A 183 25.31 -16.72 -2.72
CA GLY A 183 25.49 -15.36 -3.23
C GLY A 183 24.17 -14.60 -3.38
N ALA A 184 23.20 -14.83 -2.48
CA ALA A 184 21.96 -14.08 -2.45
C ALA A 184 22.22 -12.65 -1.95
N ASP A 185 21.53 -11.68 -2.56
CA ASP A 185 21.58 -10.29 -2.16
C ASP A 185 20.65 -10.00 -0.97
N ILE A 186 19.54 -10.76 -0.86
CA ILE A 186 18.41 -10.55 0.06
C ILE A 186 17.94 -11.90 0.58
#